data_AF-A0AAV0TD77-F1
#
_entry.id   AF-A0AAV0TD77-F1
#
_cell.length_a   1.000
_cell.length_b   1.000
_cell.length_c   1.000
_cell.angle_alpha   90.00
_cell.angle_beta   90.00
_cell.angle_gamma   90.00
#
_symmetry.space_group_name_H-M   'P 1'
#
loop_
_entity.id
_entity.type
_entity.pdbx_description
1 polymer ?
#
loop_
_entity_poly.entity_id
_entity_poly.type
_entity_poly.pdbx_seq_one_letter_code
_entity_poly.pdbx_strand_id
1 'polypeptide(L)'
;MLGTNPMLIQVPTHRQLPPEAPSHRVVKQRLLNQWFLRITEYGDRLLDDLNKLNKWPDAVKRMQAAWIGRSQGSRVEFQVALNAAAGVKPTTLTVFTTRVDTIFGVSFVSMAPDSVEVEVLLPHVPAAQRAAVDAYVAKVRAMSKDDQGKGDTTAGVFTGLYAHHPLTGRHVPIYLAEYVLAHYGTGVVMGVPAHDSRDLSFARHHNLEVRSVVGSSDGVVWNEDEAFTDYGVLHDSNEFSGMTSQEATTAINDRLEEKSVGCTTTQFRLRDWLVSRQRYWGTPVPIISLSVMWTGRSSHQALTSCTAARGERCGCRPAWKR
;
A
#
# COMPACT_ATOMS: atom_id res chain seq x y z
N MET A 1 -10.30 -7.49 -18.12
CA MET A 1 -9.29 -8.20 -18.94
C MET A 1 -8.59 -9.25 -18.08
N LEU A 2 -8.26 -10.42 -18.63
CA LEU A 2 -7.48 -11.47 -17.95
C LEU A 2 -6.00 -11.08 -17.97
N GLY A 3 -5.34 -11.13 -16.81
CA GLY A 3 -3.90 -10.87 -16.69
C GLY A 3 -3.20 -11.96 -15.90
N THR A 4 -1.90 -12.12 -16.13
CA THR A 4 -0.99 -12.91 -15.30
C THR A 4 -0.20 -11.97 -14.41
N ASN A 5 -0.20 -12.22 -13.10
CA ASN A 5 0.63 -11.47 -12.16
C ASN A 5 1.19 -12.46 -11.10
N PRO A 6 2.50 -12.48 -10.83
CA PRO A 6 3.04 -13.26 -9.73
C PRO A 6 2.49 -12.71 -8.42
N MET A 7 1.69 -13.51 -7.71
CA MET A 7 1.11 -13.16 -6.42
C MET A 7 1.33 -14.30 -5.44
N LEU A 8 1.57 -13.99 -4.15
CA LEU A 8 1.61 -15.02 -3.12
C LEU A 8 0.21 -15.56 -2.89
N ILE A 9 -0.01 -16.81 -3.32
CA ILE A 9 -1.31 -17.46 -3.24
C ILE A 9 -1.25 -18.64 -2.31
N GLN A 10 -2.33 -18.81 -1.57
CA GLN A 10 -2.57 -19.87 -0.62
C GLN A 10 -2.79 -21.23 -1.33
N VAL A 11 -1.89 -22.19 -1.09
CA VAL A 11 -1.97 -23.56 -1.62
C VAL A 11 -2.09 -24.56 -0.45
N PRO A 12 -3.05 -25.50 -0.47
CA PRO A 12 -3.15 -26.53 0.55
C PRO A 12 -1.90 -27.43 0.53
N THR A 13 -1.32 -27.71 1.71
CA THR A 13 -0.22 -28.68 1.80
C THR A 13 -0.73 -30.11 1.57
N HIS A 14 -0.01 -30.85 0.72
CA HIS A 14 -0.28 -32.26 0.38
C HIS A 14 0.58 -33.25 1.19
N ARG A 15 1.08 -32.88 2.38
CA ARG A 15 1.79 -33.85 3.24
C ARG A 15 0.76 -34.76 3.92
N GLN A 16 0.91 -36.07 3.79
CA GLN A 16 0.13 -37.04 4.57
C GLN A 16 0.43 -36.78 6.06
N LEU A 17 -0.60 -36.45 6.82
CA LEU A 17 -0.52 -36.32 8.27
C LEU A 17 -1.07 -37.60 8.92
N PRO A 18 -0.54 -38.02 10.08
CA PRO A 18 -1.08 -39.13 10.85
C PRO A 18 -2.54 -38.87 11.26
N PRO A 19 -3.32 -39.94 11.53
CA PRO A 19 -4.79 -39.90 11.63
C PRO A 19 -5.36 -39.02 12.76
N GLU A 20 -4.53 -38.52 13.69
CA GLU A 20 -4.99 -37.74 14.85
C GLU A 20 -4.71 -36.22 14.76
N ALA A 21 -4.24 -35.71 13.62
CA ALA A 21 -4.05 -34.27 13.45
C ALA A 21 -5.38 -33.53 13.22
N PRO A 22 -5.62 -32.37 13.86
CA PRO A 22 -6.85 -31.61 13.65
C PRO A 22 -7.02 -31.18 12.18
N SER A 23 -8.26 -31.15 11.69
CA SER A 23 -8.60 -31.08 10.25
C SER A 23 -8.20 -29.79 9.52
N HIS A 24 -7.62 -28.81 10.22
CA HIS A 24 -7.14 -27.57 9.62
C HIS A 24 -5.76 -27.79 9.00
N ARG A 25 -5.73 -28.05 7.69
CA ARG A 25 -4.49 -27.98 6.92
C ARG A 25 -3.99 -26.55 6.91
N VAL A 26 -2.79 -26.33 7.43
CA VAL A 26 -2.11 -25.03 7.36
C VAL A 26 -1.90 -24.68 5.89
N VAL A 27 -2.45 -23.54 5.50
CA VAL A 27 -2.39 -23.05 4.12
C VAL A 27 -1.07 -22.30 3.94
N LYS A 28 -0.22 -22.75 3.00
CA LYS A 28 1.08 -22.11 2.73
C LYS A 28 1.00 -21.21 1.50
N GLN A 29 1.66 -20.06 1.54
CA GLN A 29 1.76 -19.22 0.37
C GLN A 29 2.86 -19.68 -0.57
N ARG A 30 2.60 -19.59 -1.87
CA ARG A 30 3.58 -19.77 -2.93
C ARG A 30 3.44 -18.67 -3.96
N LEU A 31 4.57 -18.17 -4.46
CA LEU A 31 4.58 -17.25 -5.59
C LEU A 31 4.31 -18.07 -6.87
N LEU A 32 3.14 -17.86 -7.48
CA LEU A 32 2.73 -18.57 -8.70
C LEU A 32 2.14 -17.57 -9.69
N ASN A 33 2.47 -17.75 -10.98
CA ASN A 33 1.76 -17.08 -12.05
C ASN A 33 0.38 -17.71 -12.20
N GLN A 34 -0.67 -16.92 -11.96
CA GLN A 34 -2.08 -17.35 -12.03
C GLN A 34 -2.91 -16.36 -12.85
N TRP A 35 -4.11 -16.80 -13.24
CA TRP A 35 -5.08 -15.99 -13.96
C TRP A 35 -6.04 -15.30 -13.00
N PHE A 36 -6.18 -13.99 -13.19
CA PHE A 36 -7.06 -13.14 -12.40
C PHE A 36 -8.10 -12.44 -13.28
N LEU A 37 -9.32 -12.32 -12.78
CA LEU A 37 -10.33 -11.40 -13.31
C LEU A 37 -10.24 -10.08 -12.56
N ARG A 38 -10.07 -9.00 -13.32
CA ARG A 38 -9.96 -7.63 -12.80
C ARG A 38 -11.32 -7.08 -12.32
N ILE A 39 -11.90 -7.67 -11.30
CA ILE A 39 -13.19 -7.27 -10.73
C ILE A 39 -13.09 -5.91 -10.00
N THR A 40 -11.89 -5.53 -9.55
CA THR A 40 -11.62 -4.23 -8.92
C THR A 40 -11.91 -3.04 -9.85
N GLU A 41 -11.80 -3.23 -11.17
CA GLU A 41 -12.19 -2.22 -12.17
C GLU A 41 -13.69 -1.88 -12.12
N TYR A 42 -14.51 -2.77 -11.56
CA TYR A 42 -15.93 -2.58 -11.35
C TYR A 42 -16.29 -2.21 -9.90
N GLY A 43 -15.30 -1.93 -9.04
CA GLY A 43 -15.50 -1.70 -7.59
C GLY A 43 -16.55 -0.63 -7.28
N ASP A 44 -16.45 0.54 -7.90
CA ASP A 44 -17.43 1.63 -7.71
C ASP A 44 -18.83 1.21 -8.15
N ARG A 45 -18.95 0.64 -9.36
CA ARG A 45 -20.24 0.17 -9.88
C ARG A 45 -20.86 -0.89 -8.99
N LEU A 46 -20.08 -1.87 -8.54
CA LEU A 46 -20.54 -2.94 -7.65
C LEU A 46 -21.07 -2.38 -6.33
N LEU A 47 -20.44 -1.33 -5.80
CA LEU A 47 -20.85 -0.70 -4.55
C LEU A 47 -22.08 0.20 -4.74
N ASP A 48 -22.04 1.10 -5.74
CA ASP A 48 -23.10 2.07 -5.99
C ASP A 48 -24.40 1.37 -6.43
N ASP A 49 -24.30 0.27 -7.19
CA ASP A 49 -25.45 -0.51 -7.65
C ASP A 49 -26.13 -1.30 -6.51
N LEU A 50 -25.52 -1.45 -5.33
CA LEU A 50 -26.20 -2.07 -4.16
C LEU A 50 -27.47 -1.30 -3.77
N ASN A 51 -27.48 0.03 -3.98
CA ASN A 51 -28.64 0.88 -3.70
C ASN A 51 -29.82 0.60 -4.64
N LYS A 52 -29.58 0.03 -5.82
CA LYS A 52 -30.62 -0.34 -6.78
C LYS A 52 -31.31 -1.66 -6.41
N LEU A 53 -30.72 -2.46 -5.52
CA LEU A 53 -31.19 -3.79 -5.14
C LEU A 53 -32.27 -3.70 -4.05
N ASN A 54 -33.44 -3.16 -4.38
CA ASN A 54 -34.52 -2.90 -3.42
C ASN A 54 -35.11 -4.16 -2.75
N LYS A 55 -34.92 -5.34 -3.37
CA LYS A 55 -35.41 -6.63 -2.86
C LYS A 55 -34.38 -7.41 -2.03
N TRP A 56 -33.14 -6.91 -1.92
CA TRP A 56 -32.08 -7.58 -1.19
C TRP A 56 -32.12 -7.23 0.30
N PRO A 57 -31.87 -8.18 1.21
CA PRO A 57 -31.76 -7.89 2.64
C PRO A 57 -30.60 -6.94 2.93
N ASP A 58 -30.81 -5.97 3.82
CA ASP A 58 -29.80 -4.96 4.16
C ASP A 58 -28.54 -5.56 4.77
N ALA A 59 -28.67 -6.67 5.51
CA ALA A 59 -27.52 -7.39 6.04
C ALA A 59 -26.56 -7.85 4.93
N VAL A 60 -27.10 -8.34 3.81
CA VAL A 60 -26.29 -8.79 2.66
C VAL A 60 -25.63 -7.59 1.99
N LYS A 61 -26.36 -6.48 1.80
CA LYS A 61 -25.78 -5.24 1.24
C LYS A 61 -24.64 -4.71 2.11
N ARG A 62 -24.83 -4.69 3.44
CA ARG A 62 -23.77 -4.27 4.38
C ARG A 62 -22.54 -5.17 4.30
N MET A 63 -22.73 -6.49 4.23
CA MET A 63 -21.61 -7.43 4.05
C MET A 63 -20.86 -7.18 2.74
N GLN A 64 -21.57 -6.97 1.63
CA GLN A 64 -20.96 -6.67 0.33
C GLN A 64 -20.23 -5.33 0.36
N ALA A 65 -20.84 -4.28 0.92
CA ALA A 65 -20.21 -2.97 1.05
C ALA A 65 -18.93 -3.03 1.90
N ALA A 66 -18.96 -3.75 3.02
CA ALA A 66 -17.79 -3.96 3.88
C ALA A 66 -16.70 -4.80 3.22
N TRP A 67 -17.08 -5.77 2.38
CA TRP A 67 -16.15 -6.61 1.62
C TRP A 67 -15.51 -5.84 0.46
N ILE A 68 -16.29 -5.05 -0.29
CA ILE A 68 -15.78 -4.19 -1.35
C ILE A 68 -14.87 -3.12 -0.76
N GLY A 69 -15.31 -2.48 0.33
CA GLY A 69 -14.53 -1.54 1.15
C GLY A 69 -13.88 -0.43 0.33
N ARG A 70 -14.68 0.54 -0.14
CA ARG A 70 -14.18 1.72 -0.86
C ARG A 70 -13.62 2.75 0.13
N SER A 71 -12.40 3.20 -0.13
CA SER A 71 -11.75 4.30 0.58
C SER A 71 -11.28 5.33 -0.43
N GLN A 72 -11.83 6.55 -0.35
CA GLN A 72 -11.28 7.69 -1.07
C GLN A 72 -10.13 8.26 -0.27
N GLY A 73 -9.03 8.56 -0.94
CA GLY A 73 -7.85 9.12 -0.31
C GLY A 73 -6.90 9.71 -1.34
N SER A 74 -5.64 9.73 -0.98
CA SER A 74 -4.57 10.35 -1.74
C SER A 74 -3.44 9.36 -1.95
N ARG A 75 -2.92 9.37 -3.17
CA ARG A 75 -1.64 8.75 -3.50
C ARG A 75 -0.56 9.81 -3.36
N VAL A 76 0.48 9.52 -2.60
CA VAL A 76 1.59 10.44 -2.33
C VAL A 76 2.91 9.74 -2.63
N GLU A 77 3.80 10.38 -3.37
CA GLU A 77 5.07 9.84 -3.81
C GLU A 77 6.23 10.46 -3.01
N PHE A 78 6.92 9.63 -2.22
CA PHE A 78 8.11 9.99 -1.46
C PHE A 78 9.35 9.49 -2.19
N GLN A 79 10.27 10.40 -2.53
CA GLN A 79 11.52 10.03 -3.21
C GLN A 79 12.54 9.55 -2.18
N VAL A 80 13.14 8.38 -2.39
CA VAL A 80 14.17 7.85 -1.50
C VAL A 80 15.47 8.64 -1.70
N ALA A 81 16.03 9.13 -0.61
CA ALA A 81 17.29 9.88 -0.57
C ALA A 81 18.47 8.92 -0.76
N LEU A 82 18.70 8.52 -2.01
CA LEU A 82 19.84 7.69 -2.39
C LEU A 82 21.00 8.58 -2.86
N ASN A 83 22.23 8.24 -2.43
CA ASN A 83 23.42 8.91 -2.95
C ASN A 83 23.48 8.73 -4.47
N ALA A 84 23.56 9.84 -5.20
CA ALA A 84 23.58 9.90 -6.66
C ALA A 84 24.93 9.42 -7.25
N ALA A 85 25.39 8.23 -6.85
CA ALA A 85 26.44 7.54 -7.58
C ALA A 85 25.91 7.24 -9.00
N ALA A 86 26.75 7.48 -10.01
CA ALA A 86 26.37 7.38 -11.41
C ALA A 86 25.71 6.01 -11.72
N GLY A 87 24.42 6.04 -12.08
CA GLY A 87 23.65 4.85 -12.49
C GLY A 87 22.58 4.35 -11.53
N VAL A 88 22.44 4.93 -10.33
CA VAL A 88 21.32 4.58 -9.42
C VAL A 88 20.03 5.21 -9.95
N LYS A 89 19.02 4.38 -10.25
CA LYS A 89 17.70 4.87 -10.66
C LYS A 89 17.00 5.53 -9.47
N PRO A 90 16.29 6.67 -9.68
CA PRO A 90 15.43 7.24 -8.65
C PRO A 90 14.44 6.17 -8.16
N THR A 91 14.40 5.99 -6.84
CA THR A 91 13.46 5.05 -6.21
C THR A 91 12.38 5.86 -5.52
N THR A 92 11.12 5.56 -5.84
CA THR A 92 9.95 6.26 -5.31
C THR A 92 9.13 5.30 -4.49
N LEU A 93 8.80 5.70 -3.26
CA LEU A 93 7.85 5.02 -2.40
C LEU A 93 6.49 5.68 -2.55
N THR A 94 5.50 4.92 -3.01
CA THR A 94 4.13 5.42 -3.17
C THR A 94 3.34 5.05 -1.94
N VAL A 95 2.74 6.02 -1.27
CA VAL A 95 1.89 5.86 -0.09
C VAL A 95 0.44 6.10 -0.48
N PHE A 96 -0.47 5.33 0.11
CA PHE A 96 -1.90 5.65 0.12
C PHE A 96 -2.31 6.12 1.52
N THR A 97 -3.04 7.23 1.60
CA THR A 97 -3.59 7.75 2.86
C THR A 97 -4.99 8.31 2.66
N THR A 98 -5.86 8.15 3.64
CA THR A 98 -7.16 8.85 3.70
C THR A 98 -7.08 10.16 4.48
N ARG A 99 -5.92 10.47 5.07
CA ARG A 99 -5.66 11.65 5.92
C ARG A 99 -4.52 12.49 5.38
N VAL A 100 -4.60 12.87 4.09
CA VAL A 100 -3.57 13.70 3.45
C VAL A 100 -3.49 15.10 4.07
N ASP A 101 -4.56 15.55 4.73
CA ASP A 101 -4.59 16.76 5.56
C ASP A 101 -3.48 16.77 6.60
N THR A 102 -3.06 15.61 7.09
CA THR A 102 -2.04 15.46 8.13
C THR A 102 -0.61 15.28 7.60
N ILE A 103 -0.38 15.41 6.28
CA ILE A 103 0.90 15.10 5.63
C ILE A 103 2.10 15.85 6.25
N PHE A 104 1.91 17.08 6.74
CA PHE A 104 2.99 17.87 7.36
C PHE A 104 3.46 17.32 8.72
N GLY A 105 2.67 16.44 9.35
CA GLY A 105 3.02 15.73 10.58
C GLY A 105 3.78 14.43 10.34
N VAL A 106 4.07 14.06 9.08
CA VAL A 106 4.76 12.82 8.73
C VAL A 106 6.16 12.80 9.34
N SER A 107 6.40 11.80 10.20
CA SER A 107 7.63 11.66 10.97
C SER A 107 8.46 10.44 10.56
N PHE A 108 7.85 9.45 9.92
CA PHE A 108 8.53 8.32 9.30
C PHE A 108 7.71 7.76 8.12
N VAL A 109 8.33 6.92 7.29
CA VAL A 109 7.63 6.10 6.28
C VAL A 109 7.85 4.64 6.64
N SER A 110 6.77 3.86 6.72
CA SER A 110 6.83 2.43 7.04
C SER A 110 6.39 1.59 5.84
N MET A 111 7.08 0.47 5.62
CA MET A 111 6.77 -0.44 4.53
C MET A 111 6.70 -1.89 5.00
N ALA A 112 5.93 -2.70 4.26
CA ALA A 112 5.76 -4.11 4.54
C ALA A 112 7.06 -4.89 4.23
N PRO A 113 7.62 -5.68 5.17
CA PRO A 113 8.88 -6.41 4.97
C PRO A 113 8.83 -7.47 3.85
N ASP A 114 7.63 -7.90 3.46
CA ASP A 114 7.37 -8.89 2.40
C ASP A 114 6.96 -8.25 1.06
N SER A 115 7.03 -6.92 0.94
CA SER A 115 6.72 -6.21 -0.30
C SER A 115 7.84 -6.37 -1.34
N VAL A 116 7.48 -6.23 -2.62
CA VAL A 116 8.45 -6.32 -3.73
C VAL A 116 9.38 -5.10 -3.73
N GLU A 117 8.88 -3.96 -3.26
CA GLU A 117 9.62 -2.70 -3.13
C GLU A 117 10.80 -2.82 -2.15
N VAL A 118 10.70 -3.71 -1.14
CA VAL A 118 11.84 -4.00 -0.24
C VAL A 118 13.03 -4.54 -1.02
N GLU A 119 12.82 -5.38 -2.03
CA GLU A 119 13.91 -5.97 -2.83
C GLU A 119 14.69 -4.91 -3.61
N VAL A 120 14.04 -3.80 -3.98
CA VAL A 120 14.66 -2.65 -4.62
C VAL A 120 15.47 -1.82 -3.62
N LEU A 121 15.03 -1.74 -2.36
CA LEU A 121 15.71 -0.96 -1.32
C LEU A 121 16.88 -1.69 -0.65
N LEU A 122 16.80 -3.01 -0.48
CA LEU A 122 17.82 -3.80 0.23
C LEU A 122 19.25 -3.51 -0.26
N PRO A 123 19.55 -3.42 -1.57
CA PRO A 123 20.89 -3.09 -2.06
C PRO A 123 21.44 -1.74 -1.57
N HIS A 124 20.57 -0.81 -1.19
CA HIS A 124 20.94 0.54 -0.75
C HIS A 124 21.06 0.66 0.77
N VAL A 125 20.58 -0.32 1.55
CA VAL A 125 20.68 -0.33 3.01
C VAL A 125 22.15 -0.27 3.43
N PRO A 126 22.54 0.70 4.28
CA PRO A 126 23.93 0.83 4.70
C PRO A 126 24.40 -0.41 5.50
N ALA A 127 25.71 -0.68 5.43
CA ALA A 127 26.30 -1.88 6.03
C ALA A 127 26.01 -2.02 7.53
N ALA A 128 25.91 -0.91 8.26
CA ALA A 128 25.62 -0.89 9.69
C ALA A 128 24.21 -1.43 10.04
N GLN A 129 23.22 -1.25 9.15
CA GLN A 129 21.84 -1.69 9.37
C GLN A 129 21.54 -3.02 8.66
N ARG A 130 22.36 -3.44 7.70
CA ARG A 130 22.06 -4.57 6.81
C ARG A 130 21.74 -5.87 7.54
N ALA A 131 22.55 -6.25 8.53
CA ALA A 131 22.35 -7.49 9.28
C ALA A 131 21.01 -7.51 10.04
N ALA A 132 20.65 -6.39 10.68
CA ALA A 132 19.39 -6.25 11.40
C ALA A 132 18.18 -6.27 10.45
N VAL A 133 18.29 -5.57 9.32
CA VAL A 133 17.26 -5.53 8.28
C VAL A 133 17.01 -6.92 7.68
N ASP A 134 18.08 -7.62 7.28
CA ASP A 134 17.96 -8.96 6.67
C ASP A 134 17.34 -9.96 7.66
N ALA A 135 17.76 -9.91 8.93
CA ALA A 135 17.18 -10.75 9.99
C ALA A 135 15.68 -10.45 10.21
N TYR A 136 15.31 -9.17 10.20
CA TYR A 136 13.91 -8.75 10.38
C TYR A 136 13.03 -9.19 9.19
N VAL A 137 13.49 -8.99 7.96
CA VAL A 137 12.80 -9.44 6.75
C VAL A 137 12.62 -10.96 6.77
N ALA A 138 13.64 -11.72 7.15
CA ALA A 138 13.56 -13.17 7.28
C ALA A 138 12.55 -13.61 8.36
N LYS A 139 12.54 -12.94 9.52
CA LYS A 139 11.57 -13.18 10.61
C LYS A 139 10.14 -12.99 10.09
N VAL A 140 9.83 -11.83 9.50
CA VAL A 140 8.46 -11.50 9.09
C VAL A 140 7.97 -12.39 7.94
N ARG A 141 8.85 -12.74 7.00
CA ARG A 141 8.53 -13.69 5.91
C ARG A 141 8.26 -15.11 6.41
N ALA A 142 8.73 -15.46 7.60
CA ALA A 142 8.47 -16.75 8.24
C ALA A 142 7.17 -16.78 9.06
N MET A 143 6.56 -15.62 9.36
CA MET A 143 5.32 -15.51 10.13
C MET A 143 4.10 -15.96 9.31
N SER A 144 3.06 -16.44 10.00
CA SER A 144 1.77 -16.70 9.37
C SER A 144 0.98 -15.39 9.18
N LYS A 145 0.00 -15.38 8.26
CA LYS A 145 -0.86 -14.20 8.05
C LYS A 145 -1.66 -13.79 9.26
N ASP A 146 -2.12 -14.76 10.05
CA ASP A 146 -2.92 -14.49 11.23
C ASP A 146 -2.05 -13.82 12.30
N ASP A 147 -0.75 -14.15 12.35
CA ASP A 147 0.22 -13.51 13.23
C ASP A 147 0.62 -12.12 12.71
N GLN A 148 0.81 -11.95 11.39
CA GLN A 148 1.06 -10.63 10.79
C GLN A 148 -0.12 -9.67 10.97
N GLY A 149 -1.36 -10.15 10.86
CA GLY A 149 -2.56 -9.34 11.08
C GLY A 149 -2.78 -8.94 12.55
N LYS A 150 -2.10 -9.62 13.48
CA LYS A 150 -2.00 -9.29 14.91
C LYS A 150 -0.65 -8.66 15.25
N GLY A 151 0.11 -8.24 14.24
CA GLY A 151 1.48 -7.76 14.38
C GLY A 151 1.58 -6.64 15.43
N ASP A 152 2.68 -6.68 16.17
CA ASP A 152 2.97 -5.67 17.18
C ASP A 152 3.13 -4.31 16.48
N THR A 153 2.31 -3.33 16.87
CA THR A 153 2.33 -1.98 16.31
C THR A 153 3.62 -1.22 16.61
N THR A 154 4.46 -1.74 17.51
CA THR A 154 5.78 -1.18 17.84
C THR A 154 6.92 -1.91 17.15
N ALA A 155 6.70 -3.12 16.64
CA ALA A 155 7.74 -3.90 15.98
C ALA A 155 8.11 -3.31 14.60
N GLY A 156 9.36 -2.89 14.48
CA GLY A 156 9.94 -2.40 13.24
C GLY A 156 11.46 -2.32 13.30
N VAL A 157 12.08 -2.15 12.14
CA VAL A 157 13.53 -1.93 12.01
C VAL A 157 13.80 -0.72 11.13
N PHE A 158 14.69 0.17 11.60
CA PHE A 158 15.17 1.28 10.80
C PHE A 158 16.08 0.78 9.68
N THR A 159 15.81 1.19 8.45
CA THR A 159 16.58 0.74 7.28
C THR A 159 17.92 1.46 7.11
N GLY A 160 18.17 2.56 7.82
CA GLY A 160 19.30 3.44 7.55
C GLY A 160 19.07 4.39 6.36
N LEU A 161 17.91 4.28 5.69
CA LEU A 161 17.52 5.10 4.55
C LEU A 161 16.49 6.15 4.96
N TYR A 162 16.46 7.23 4.17
CA TYR A 162 15.50 8.32 4.32
C TYR A 162 14.76 8.54 3.00
N ALA A 163 13.58 9.12 3.08
CA ALA A 163 12.85 9.66 1.95
C ALA A 163 12.68 11.17 2.10
N HIS A 164 12.56 11.87 0.98
CA HIS A 164 12.21 13.29 0.94
C HIS A 164 10.71 13.43 1.04
N HIS A 165 10.27 14.22 2.03
CA HIS A 165 8.89 14.65 2.12
C HIS A 165 8.52 15.49 0.87
N PRO A 166 7.45 15.17 0.13
CA PRO A 166 7.17 15.78 -1.18
C PRO A 166 6.86 17.28 -1.14
N LEU A 167 6.28 17.77 -0.03
CA LEU A 167 5.95 19.19 0.14
C LEU A 167 7.05 19.99 0.85
N THR A 168 7.62 19.48 1.95
CA THR A 168 8.60 20.20 2.79
C THR A 168 10.07 19.91 2.43
N GLY A 169 10.36 18.82 1.71
CA GLY A 169 11.73 18.38 1.40
C GLY A 169 12.49 17.73 2.57
N ARG A 170 11.91 17.70 3.78
CA ARG A 170 12.51 17.11 4.98
C ARG A 170 12.86 15.65 4.76
N HIS A 171 13.99 15.21 5.31
CA HIS A 171 14.34 13.79 5.37
C HIS A 171 13.46 13.08 6.40
N VAL A 172 12.80 12.03 5.97
CA VAL A 172 11.90 11.20 6.77
C VAL A 172 12.47 9.78 6.80
N PRO A 173 12.77 9.20 7.97
CA PRO A 173 13.36 7.87 8.06
C PRO A 173 12.42 6.79 7.54
N ILE A 174 12.99 5.77 6.89
CA ILE A 174 12.25 4.62 6.35
C ILE A 174 12.41 3.41 7.29
N TYR A 175 11.28 2.85 7.71
CA TYR A 175 11.19 1.67 8.56
C TYR A 175 10.55 0.49 7.82
N LEU A 176 10.96 -0.73 8.16
CA LEU A 176 10.17 -1.93 7.86
C LEU A 176 9.36 -2.27 9.11
N ALA A 177 8.04 -2.47 8.98
CA ALA A 177 7.16 -2.68 10.14
C ALA A 177 6.16 -3.82 9.90
N GLU A 178 5.89 -4.62 10.95
CA GLU A 178 5.03 -5.81 10.85
C GLU A 178 3.56 -5.47 10.61
N TYR A 179 3.09 -4.32 11.10
CA TYR A 179 1.70 -3.89 10.97
C TYR A 179 1.35 -3.36 9.57
N VAL A 180 2.33 -3.16 8.68
CA VAL A 180 2.12 -2.73 7.31
C VAL A 180 1.96 -3.96 6.42
N LEU A 181 0.83 -4.04 5.71
CA LEU A 181 0.49 -5.19 4.89
C LEU A 181 0.81 -4.93 3.41
N ALA A 182 1.69 -5.73 2.81
CA ALA A 182 2.08 -5.58 1.39
C ALA A 182 0.89 -5.63 0.41
N HIS A 183 -0.20 -6.33 0.79
CA HIS A 183 -1.38 -6.51 -0.06
C HIS A 183 -2.51 -5.50 0.23
N TYR A 184 -2.26 -4.45 1.01
CA TYR A 184 -3.21 -3.38 1.28
C TYR A 184 -2.61 -2.02 0.86
N GLY A 185 -3.37 -1.26 0.09
CA GLY A 185 -2.85 -0.04 -0.55
C GLY A 185 -1.67 -0.38 -1.48
N THR A 186 -0.55 0.30 -1.23
CA THR A 186 0.73 0.13 -1.94
C THR A 186 1.77 -0.67 -1.15
N GLY A 187 1.41 -1.18 0.03
CA GLY A 187 2.39 -1.80 0.95
C GLY A 187 3.34 -0.80 1.63
N VAL A 188 3.09 0.50 1.49
CA VAL A 188 3.84 1.58 2.14
C VAL A 188 2.84 2.59 2.75
N VAL A 189 3.11 3.01 3.98
CA VAL A 189 2.31 3.97 4.73
C VAL A 189 3.19 5.11 5.24
N MET A 190 2.64 6.32 5.30
CA MET A 190 3.29 7.45 5.99
C MET A 190 2.85 7.44 7.45
N GLY A 191 3.80 7.56 8.36
CA GLY A 191 3.55 7.58 9.79
C GLY A 191 3.30 8.99 10.30
N VAL A 192 2.13 9.23 10.89
CA VAL A 192 1.73 10.54 11.44
C VAL A 192 1.34 10.41 12.91
N PRO A 193 2.33 10.41 13.82
CA PRO A 193 2.13 10.01 15.22
C PRO A 193 1.09 10.84 15.98
N ALA A 194 1.00 12.14 15.72
CA ALA A 194 0.04 12.99 16.43
C ALA A 194 -1.42 12.71 16.03
N HIS A 195 -1.67 11.99 14.93
CA HIS A 195 -3.00 11.81 14.35
C HIS A 195 -3.38 10.34 14.03
N ASP A 196 -2.52 9.37 14.34
CA ASP A 196 -2.83 7.94 14.32
C ASP A 196 -2.23 7.26 15.56
N SER A 197 -3.06 6.54 16.33
CA SER A 197 -2.67 5.93 17.59
C SER A 197 -1.65 4.78 17.44
N ARG A 198 -1.65 4.08 16.30
CA ARG A 198 -0.66 3.03 16.00
C ARG A 198 0.69 3.67 15.70
N ASP A 199 0.68 4.73 14.91
CA ASP A 199 1.88 5.50 14.59
C ASP A 199 2.45 6.20 15.84
N LEU A 200 1.60 6.66 16.76
CA LEU A 200 2.03 7.20 18.05
C LEU A 200 2.78 6.16 18.89
N SER A 201 2.23 4.96 18.98
CA SER A 201 2.84 3.85 19.71
C SER A 201 4.20 3.47 19.10
N PHE A 202 4.26 3.38 17.77
CA PHE A 202 5.50 3.12 17.03
C PHE A 202 6.54 4.24 17.25
N ALA A 203 6.12 5.50 17.12
CA ALA A 203 6.99 6.65 17.28
C ALA A 203 7.59 6.73 18.68
N ARG A 204 6.80 6.51 19.73
CA ARG A 204 7.31 6.46 21.11
C ARG A 204 8.33 5.35 21.31
N HIS A 205 8.07 4.16 20.76
CA HIS A 205 8.99 3.03 20.88
C HIS A 205 10.34 3.30 20.20
N HIS A 206 10.32 3.93 19.01
CA HIS A 206 11.52 4.22 18.22
C HIS A 206 12.09 5.63 18.44
N ASN A 207 11.57 6.37 19.43
CA ASN A 207 11.96 7.75 19.74
C ASN A 207 11.92 8.68 18.51
N LEU A 208 10.83 8.60 17.76
CA LEU A 208 10.56 9.43 16.58
C LEU A 208 9.80 10.69 16.97
N GLU A 209 9.94 11.72 16.13
CA GLU A 209 9.22 13.00 16.29
C GLU A 209 7.71 12.79 16.31
N VAL A 210 7.01 13.53 17.17
CA VAL A 210 5.55 13.61 17.20
C VAL A 210 5.18 15.06 16.94
N ARG A 211 4.62 15.34 15.76
CA ARG A 211 4.25 16.68 15.33
C ARG A 211 2.75 16.78 15.09
N SER A 212 2.06 17.55 15.94
CA SER A 212 0.66 17.92 15.70
C SER A 212 0.57 18.94 14.57
N VAL A 213 -0.35 18.70 13.64
CA VAL A 213 -0.65 19.58 12.51
C VAL A 213 -2.14 19.83 12.32
N VAL A 214 -3.00 19.15 13.08
CA VAL A 214 -4.46 19.37 13.11
C VAL A 214 -4.90 19.53 14.56
N GLY A 215 -5.62 20.62 14.83
CA GLY A 215 -6.21 20.90 16.13
C GLY A 215 -7.73 20.95 16.07
N SER A 216 -8.38 20.78 17.21
CA SER A 216 -9.82 20.99 17.33
C SER A 216 -10.19 22.45 17.02
N SER A 217 -11.31 22.66 16.33
CA SER A 217 -11.91 23.99 16.13
C SER A 217 -12.31 24.68 17.44
N ASP A 218 -12.51 23.89 18.50
CA ASP A 218 -13.11 24.34 19.76
C ASP A 218 -12.02 24.72 20.80
N GLY A 219 -10.76 24.79 20.37
CA GLY A 219 -9.63 25.17 21.24
C GLY A 219 -9.20 24.07 22.22
N VAL A 220 -9.64 22.82 22.02
CA VAL A 220 -9.15 21.67 22.80
C VAL A 220 -7.64 21.53 22.58
N VAL A 221 -6.89 21.67 23.67
CA VAL A 221 -5.44 21.52 23.68
C VAL A 221 -5.10 20.06 23.41
N TRP A 222 -4.27 19.82 22.39
CA TRP A 222 -3.75 18.49 22.09
C TRP A 222 -2.99 17.95 23.32
N ASN A 223 -3.33 16.73 23.73
CA ASN A 223 -2.60 16.01 24.74
C ASN A 223 -1.52 15.17 24.06
N GLU A 224 -0.25 15.41 24.38
CA GLU A 224 0.89 14.61 23.88
C GLU A 224 0.73 13.11 24.18
N ASP A 225 -0.06 12.75 25.19
CA ASP A 225 -0.33 11.37 25.58
C ASP A 225 -1.25 10.62 24.60
N GLU A 226 -2.04 11.30 23.78
CA GLU A 226 -3.03 10.70 22.87
C GLU A 226 -3.00 11.29 21.45
N ALA A 227 -3.24 10.44 20.45
CA ALA A 227 -3.32 10.90 19.07
C ALA A 227 -4.67 11.61 18.82
N PHE A 228 -4.64 12.82 18.25
CA PHE A 228 -5.83 13.53 17.80
C PHE A 228 -6.29 12.96 16.46
N THR A 229 -7.25 12.03 16.49
CA THR A 229 -7.72 11.33 15.29
C THR A 229 -8.86 12.02 14.55
N ASP A 230 -9.48 13.05 15.14
CA ASP A 230 -10.60 13.74 14.52
C ASP A 230 -10.15 14.68 13.39
N TYR A 231 -11.14 15.20 12.65
CA TYR A 231 -10.94 16.27 11.68
C TYR A 231 -11.04 17.62 12.38
N GLY A 232 -10.26 18.59 11.90
CA GLY A 232 -10.15 19.88 12.56
C GLY A 232 -9.59 20.97 11.65
N VAL A 233 -8.87 21.91 12.24
CA VAL A 233 -8.21 23.01 11.54
C VAL A 233 -6.71 22.76 11.52
N LEU A 234 -6.09 22.94 10.35
CA LEU A 234 -4.66 22.73 10.20
C LEU A 234 -3.86 23.86 10.83
N HIS A 235 -2.73 23.49 11.43
CA HIS A 235 -1.68 24.40 11.86
C HIS A 235 -0.32 23.81 11.49
N ASP A 236 0.75 24.61 11.56
CA ASP A 236 2.12 24.18 11.24
C ASP A 236 2.28 23.48 9.88
N SER A 237 1.41 23.82 8.92
CA SER A 237 1.23 23.16 7.63
C SER A 237 1.44 24.12 6.45
N ASN A 238 2.38 25.06 6.60
CA ASN A 238 2.70 26.09 5.60
C ASN A 238 1.44 26.83 5.10
N GLU A 239 1.25 26.93 3.77
CA GLU A 239 0.15 27.63 3.11
C GLU A 239 -1.24 27.02 3.39
N PHE A 240 -1.32 25.83 3.99
CA PHE A 240 -2.57 25.16 4.34
C PHE A 240 -3.01 25.43 5.78
N SER A 241 -2.19 26.11 6.57
CA SER A 241 -2.55 26.46 7.96
C SER A 241 -3.77 27.37 7.98
N GLY A 242 -4.72 27.09 8.88
CA GLY A 242 -6.01 27.78 9.00
C GLY A 242 -7.13 27.18 8.15
N MET A 243 -6.84 26.26 7.23
CA MET A 243 -7.89 25.52 6.49
C MET A 243 -8.48 24.41 7.35
N THR A 244 -9.74 24.05 7.10
CA THR A 244 -10.32 22.81 7.66
C THR A 244 -9.69 21.59 6.99
N SER A 245 -9.68 20.43 7.66
CA SER A 245 -9.15 19.18 7.10
C SER A 245 -9.74 18.83 5.73
N GLN A 246 -11.02 19.15 5.49
CA GLN A 246 -11.69 18.88 4.22
C GLN A 246 -11.18 19.80 3.09
N GLU A 247 -11.06 21.09 3.36
CA GLU A 247 -10.51 22.07 2.42
C GLU A 247 -9.04 21.78 2.14
N ALA A 248 -8.27 21.51 3.19
CA ALA A 248 -6.86 21.16 3.11
C ALA A 248 -6.62 19.88 2.31
N THR A 249 -7.45 18.84 2.50
CA THR A 249 -7.37 17.60 1.70
C THR A 249 -7.46 17.90 0.21
N THR A 250 -8.38 18.78 -0.19
CA THR A 250 -8.54 19.17 -1.60
C THR A 250 -7.33 19.97 -2.08
N ALA A 251 -6.97 21.04 -1.36
CA ALA A 251 -5.86 21.91 -1.74
C ALA A 251 -4.49 21.20 -1.76
N ILE A 252 -4.25 20.27 -0.84
CA ILE A 252 -3.02 19.47 -0.79
C ILE A 252 -2.98 18.50 -1.97
N ASN A 253 -4.09 17.86 -2.34
CA ASN A 253 -4.13 17.00 -3.53
C ASN A 253 -3.83 17.78 -4.80
N ASP A 254 -4.43 18.97 -4.96
CA ASP A 254 -4.15 19.85 -6.10
C ASP A 254 -2.66 20.20 -6.15
N ARG A 255 -2.06 20.56 -5.00
CA ARG A 255 -0.63 20.85 -4.90
C ARG A 255 0.26 19.65 -5.23
N LEU A 256 -0.12 18.45 -4.79
CA LEU A 256 0.62 17.21 -5.09
C LEU A 256 0.56 16.89 -6.59
N GLU A 257 -0.59 17.13 -7.22
CA GLU A 257 -0.79 16.94 -8.66
C GLU A 257 0.00 17.97 -9.48
N GLU A 258 -0.01 19.25 -9.09
CA GLU A 258 0.84 20.31 -9.68
C GLU A 258 2.32 19.92 -9.68
N LYS A 259 2.80 19.37 -8.57
CA LYS A 259 4.18 18.90 -8.41
C LYS A 259 4.44 17.53 -9.06
N SER A 260 3.41 16.86 -9.59
CA SER A 260 3.48 15.50 -10.14
C SER A 260 4.03 14.46 -9.14
N VAL A 261 3.74 14.63 -7.85
CA VAL A 261 4.19 13.74 -6.75
C VAL A 261 3.01 13.15 -5.97
N GLY A 262 1.81 13.21 -6.53
CA GLY A 262 0.63 12.60 -5.95
C GLY A 262 -0.65 13.00 -6.68
N CYS A 263 -1.76 12.36 -6.32
CA CYS A 263 -3.11 12.73 -6.79
C CYS A 263 -4.17 12.04 -5.91
N THR A 264 -5.41 12.53 -5.98
CA THR A 264 -6.56 11.85 -5.40
C THR A 264 -6.73 10.45 -6.01
N THR A 265 -7.02 9.45 -5.18
CA THR A 265 -7.20 8.07 -5.63
C THR A 265 -8.26 7.34 -4.81
N THR A 266 -8.89 6.34 -5.43
CA THR A 266 -9.86 5.47 -4.77
C THR A 266 -9.25 4.08 -4.63
N GLN A 267 -9.14 3.62 -3.40
CA GLN A 267 -8.67 2.27 -3.09
C GLN A 267 -9.84 1.38 -2.67
N PHE A 268 -9.77 0.10 -3.01
CA PHE A 268 -10.73 -0.91 -2.60
C PHE A 268 -10.06 -1.96 -1.72
N ARG A 269 -10.78 -2.46 -0.71
CA ARG A 269 -10.41 -3.70 0.01
C ARG A 269 -10.61 -4.92 -0.89
N LEU A 270 -11.54 -4.85 -1.84
CA LEU A 270 -11.76 -5.83 -2.89
C LEU A 270 -10.44 -6.16 -3.61
N ARG A 271 -10.21 -7.44 -3.88
CA ARG A 271 -9.07 -7.91 -4.67
C ARG A 271 -9.54 -8.50 -5.98
N ASP A 272 -8.63 -8.53 -6.94
CA ASP A 272 -8.86 -9.24 -8.19
C ASP A 272 -9.11 -10.72 -7.94
N TRP A 273 -10.04 -11.27 -8.72
CA TRP A 273 -10.56 -12.60 -8.47
C TRP A 273 -9.67 -13.64 -9.14
N LEU A 274 -8.96 -14.43 -8.33
CA LEU A 274 -8.18 -15.56 -8.81
C LEU A 274 -9.11 -16.68 -9.30
N VAL A 275 -9.07 -16.98 -10.60
CA VAL A 275 -9.94 -17.98 -11.24
C VAL A 275 -9.23 -19.25 -11.66
N SER A 276 -7.91 -19.23 -11.91
CA SER A 276 -7.18 -20.45 -12.25
C SER A 276 -7.08 -21.42 -11.06
N ARG A 277 -7.14 -22.72 -11.34
CA ARG A 277 -7.04 -23.78 -10.32
C ARG A 277 -6.17 -24.91 -10.84
N GLN A 278 -5.30 -25.47 -9.99
CA GLN A 278 -4.53 -26.67 -10.29
C GLN A 278 -5.39 -27.92 -10.03
N ARG A 279 -6.48 -28.06 -10.80
CA ARG A 279 -7.45 -29.15 -10.68
C ARG A 279 -7.80 -29.66 -12.08
N TYR A 280 -7.91 -30.98 -12.21
CA TYR A 280 -8.34 -31.60 -13.46
C TYR A 280 -9.82 -31.33 -13.75
N TRP A 281 -10.68 -31.48 -12.74
CA TRP A 281 -12.12 -31.27 -12.90
C TRP A 281 -12.48 -29.79 -12.82
N GLY A 282 -12.54 -29.13 -13.96
CA GLY A 282 -12.92 -27.73 -14.10
C GLY A 282 -12.91 -27.28 -15.57
N THR A 283 -13.45 -26.10 -15.85
CA THR A 283 -13.43 -25.53 -17.20
C THR A 283 -11.99 -25.18 -17.62
N PRO A 284 -11.50 -25.67 -18.77
CA PRO A 284 -10.17 -25.30 -19.26
C PRO A 284 -10.05 -23.78 -19.48
N VAL A 285 -8.94 -23.19 -19.06
CA VAL A 285 -8.62 -21.80 -19.39
C VAL A 285 -8.15 -21.75 -20.85
N PRO A 286 -8.83 -21.03 -21.75
CA PRO A 286 -8.58 -21.10 -23.20
C PRO A 286 -7.35 -20.26 -23.61
N ILE A 287 -6.17 -20.61 -23.08
CA ILE A 287 -4.90 -19.95 -23.38
C ILE A 287 -3.88 -21.00 -23.80
N ILE A 288 -3.12 -20.68 -24.85
CA ILE A 288 -2.02 -21.50 -25.36
C ILE A 288 -0.72 -20.76 -25.10
N SER A 289 0.26 -21.42 -24.47
CA SER A 289 1.61 -20.88 -24.32
C SER A 289 2.47 -21.36 -25.49
N LEU A 290 2.95 -20.42 -26.30
CA LEU A 290 3.89 -20.71 -27.39
C LEU A 290 5.31 -20.45 -26.89
N SER A 291 6.17 -21.47 -26.90
CA SER A 291 7.60 -21.29 -26.66
C SER A 291 8.28 -20.99 -28.00
N VAL A 292 8.35 -19.72 -28.37
CA VAL A 292 9.23 -19.32 -29.49
C VAL A 292 10.66 -19.31 -28.95
N MET A 293 11.47 -20.28 -29.37
CA MET A 293 12.92 -20.27 -29.18
C MET A 293 13.48 -19.16 -30.09
N TRP A 294 13.70 -17.97 -29.53
CA TRP A 294 14.21 -16.81 -30.25
C TRP A 294 15.70 -17.03 -30.57
N THR A 295 15.99 -17.67 -31.70
CA THR A 295 17.33 -17.61 -32.30
C THR A 295 17.50 -16.22 -32.93
N GLY A 296 18.20 -15.32 -32.24
CA GLY A 296 18.92 -14.22 -32.88
C GLY A 296 18.18 -12.90 -33.11
N ARG A 297 17.79 -12.20 -32.04
CA ARG A 297 18.00 -10.75 -31.83
C ARG A 297 17.64 -10.44 -30.36
N SER A 298 18.28 -9.45 -29.77
CA SER A 298 18.13 -9.08 -28.36
C SER A 298 16.67 -8.79 -27.97
N SER A 299 16.19 -9.49 -26.95
CA SER A 299 14.85 -9.47 -26.36
C SER A 299 14.49 -8.18 -25.58
N HIS A 300 15.03 -7.02 -25.98
CA HIS A 300 14.78 -5.75 -25.28
C HIS A 300 13.84 -4.76 -26.01
N GLN A 301 13.24 -5.11 -27.16
CA GLN A 301 12.42 -4.15 -27.92
C GLN A 301 11.02 -4.60 -28.36
N ALA A 302 10.58 -5.84 -28.07
CA ALA A 302 9.31 -6.36 -28.62
C ALA A 302 8.08 -6.22 -27.70
N LEU A 303 8.23 -5.77 -26.45
CA LEU A 303 7.09 -5.47 -25.56
C LEU A 303 6.82 -3.97 -25.39
N THR A 304 7.59 -3.11 -26.06
CA THR A 304 7.54 -1.65 -25.88
C THR A 304 6.92 -0.90 -27.06
N SER A 305 6.54 -1.57 -28.16
CA SER A 305 6.02 -0.90 -29.37
C SER A 305 4.51 -0.66 -29.38
N CYS A 306 3.76 -1.08 -28.35
CA CYS A 306 2.32 -0.77 -28.23
C CYS A 306 1.99 0.23 -27.11
N THR A 307 2.97 0.66 -26.32
CA THR A 307 2.81 1.62 -25.20
C THR A 307 3.49 2.97 -25.44
N ALA A 308 4.15 3.18 -26.59
CA ALA A 308 4.87 4.42 -26.89
C ALA A 308 4.04 5.48 -27.64
N ALA A 309 2.71 5.32 -27.76
CA ALA A 309 1.84 6.31 -28.44
C ALA A 309 0.86 7.05 -27.52
N ARG A 310 0.87 6.81 -26.20
CA ARG A 310 0.13 7.63 -25.23
C ARG A 310 0.94 7.79 -23.96
N GLY A 311 1.45 8.99 -23.73
CA GLY A 311 2.02 9.40 -22.45
C GLY A 311 0.95 9.53 -21.37
N GLU A 312 0.25 8.45 -21.06
CA GLU A 312 -0.74 8.40 -19.98
C GLU A 312 -0.10 7.69 -18.77
N ARG A 313 0.28 8.46 -17.74
CA ARG A 313 0.63 7.91 -16.42
C ARG A 313 -0.61 7.19 -15.88
N CYS A 314 -0.49 5.88 -15.66
CA CYS A 314 -1.52 5.08 -15.00
C CYS A 314 -1.83 5.67 -13.61
N GLY A 315 -3.08 6.13 -13.41
CA GLY A 315 -3.66 6.30 -12.08
C GLY A 315 -4.34 7.64 -11.80
N CYS A 316 -3.98 8.72 -12.48
CA CYS A 316 -4.64 10.02 -12.31
C CYS A 316 -5.50 10.29 -13.55
N ARG A 317 -6.76 9.83 -13.53
CA ARG A 317 -7.77 10.31 -14.48
C ARG A 317 -8.59 11.38 -13.76
N PRO A 318 -8.86 12.53 -14.39
CA PRO A 318 -9.75 13.53 -13.81
C PRO A 318 -11.14 12.90 -13.63
N ALA A 319 -11.74 13.13 -12.46
CA ALA A 319 -13.15 12.85 -12.23
C ALA A 319 -13.95 13.54 -13.34
N TRP A 320 -14.73 12.75 -14.08
CA TRP A 320 -15.55 13.27 -15.16
C TRP A 320 -16.52 14.31 -14.60
N LYS A 321 -16.35 15.57 -14.97
CA LYS A 321 -17.45 16.54 -14.96
C LYS A 321 -18.51 16.06 -15.95
N ARG A 322 -19.68 15.70 -15.43
CA ARG A 322 -20.98 15.88 -16.08
C ARG A 322 -21.94 16.44 -15.07
#